data_AF-A0A6A6E835-F1
#
_entry.id   AF-A0A6A6E835-F1
#
_cell.length_a   1.000
_cell.length_b   1.000
_cell.length_c   1.000
_cell.angle_alpha   90.00
_cell.angle_beta   90.00
_cell.angle_gamma   90.00
#
_symmetry.space_group_name_H-M   'P 1'
#
loop_
_entity.id
_entity.type
_entity.pdbx_description
1 polymer ?
#
loop_
_entity_poly.entity_id
_entity_poly.type
_entity_poly.pdbx_seq_one_letter_code
_entity_poly.pdbx_strand_id
1 'polypeptide(L)'
;GIGTLCSTTVNFPAYKSTIPLLNMPCTMRDAAHVARQLGQHYLWIDALCILQNSKEDWEQHASCMHTIFANAWLVISVDATSDCSSGFLSSR
;
A
#
# COMPACT_ATOMS: atom_id res chain seq x y z
N GLY A 1 -0.49 -16.63 9.75
CA GLY A 1 -0.73 -16.70 8.30
C GLY A 1 -2.10 -16.11 8.01
N ILE A 2 -2.12 -14.82 7.69
CA ILE A 2 -3.31 -14.09 7.24
C ILE A 2 -2.81 -13.37 5.99
N GLY A 3 -3.39 -13.68 4.83
CA GLY A 3 -2.86 -13.25 3.54
C GLY A 3 -2.77 -11.73 3.45
N THR A 4 -1.56 -11.24 3.20
CA THR A 4 -1.30 -9.82 2.88
C THR A 4 -2.24 -9.39 1.76
N LEU A 5 -3.06 -8.36 2.00
CA LEU A 5 -3.94 -7.78 1.00
C LEU A 5 -3.09 -7.29 -0.18
N CYS A 6 -3.25 -7.93 -1.34
CA CYS A 6 -2.49 -7.58 -2.53
C CYS A 6 -3.32 -7.64 -3.81
N SER A 7 -2.90 -6.85 -4.80
CA SER A 7 -3.52 -6.80 -6.13
C SER A 7 -3.02 -7.95 -6.99
N THR A 8 -3.98 -8.64 -7.59
CA THR A 8 -3.80 -9.67 -8.61
C THR A 8 -4.71 -9.36 -9.78
N THR A 9 -4.47 -9.98 -10.94
CA THR A 9 -5.31 -9.77 -12.13
C THR A 9 -6.81 -10.02 -11.89
N VAL A 10 -7.17 -10.83 -10.88
CA VAL A 10 -8.56 -11.18 -10.54
C VAL A 10 -9.24 -10.10 -9.70
N ASN A 11 -8.57 -9.55 -8.68
CA ASN A 11 -9.18 -8.62 -7.72
C ASN A 11 -8.94 -7.13 -8.06
N PHE A 12 -7.97 -6.85 -8.93
CA PHE A 12 -7.61 -5.48 -9.32
C PHE A 12 -8.79 -4.67 -9.87
N PRO A 13 -9.68 -5.20 -10.73
CA PRO A 13 -10.87 -4.46 -11.18
C PRO A 13 -11.79 -4.04 -10.03
N ALA A 14 -11.95 -4.89 -9.01
CA ALA A 14 -12.76 -4.57 -7.83
C ALA A 14 -12.09 -3.51 -6.94
N TYR A 15 -10.77 -3.62 -6.77
CA TYR A 15 -9.98 -2.67 -5.96
C TYR A 15 -9.94 -1.26 -6.53
N LYS A 16 -10.14 -1.09 -7.85
CA LYS A 16 -10.32 0.23 -8.46
C LYS A 16 -11.55 0.98 -7.93
N SER A 17 -12.60 0.24 -7.56
CA SER A 17 -13.84 0.82 -7.02
C SER A 17 -13.77 0.94 -5.50
N THR A 18 -13.38 -0.13 -4.81
CA THR A 18 -13.30 -0.15 -3.35
C THR A 18 -12.33 -1.23 -2.88
N ILE A 19 -11.45 -0.85 -1.96
CA ILE A 19 -10.53 -1.77 -1.29
C ILE A 19 -11.17 -2.21 0.04
N PRO A 20 -11.30 -3.53 0.30
CA PRO A 20 -11.91 -4.02 1.52
C PRO A 20 -11.06 -3.69 2.76
N LEU A 21 -11.58 -2.82 3.63
CA LEU A 21 -10.90 -2.37 4.85
C LEU A 21 -10.80 -3.44 5.94
N LEU A 22 -11.72 -4.41 5.94
CA LEU A 22 -11.83 -5.42 7.00
C LEU A 22 -10.59 -6.32 7.09
N ASN A 23 -9.93 -6.56 5.95
CA ASN A 23 -8.75 -7.42 5.83
C ASN A 23 -7.48 -6.62 5.52
N MET A 24 -7.55 -5.29 5.59
CA MET A 24 -6.42 -4.43 5.30
C MET A 24 -5.43 -4.45 6.48
N PRO A 25 -4.15 -4.75 6.26
CA PRO A 25 -3.11 -4.70 7.29
C PRO A 25 -3.10 -3.36 8.02
N CYS A 26 -2.83 -3.38 9.33
CA CYS A 26 -2.92 -2.19 10.17
C CYS A 26 -2.00 -1.07 9.68
N THR A 27 -0.77 -1.38 9.25
CA THR A 27 0.17 -0.39 8.70
C THR A 27 -0.42 0.36 7.50
N MET A 28 -1.11 -0.34 6.61
CA MET A 28 -1.70 0.27 5.42
C MET A 28 -2.91 1.14 5.80
N ARG A 29 -3.71 0.72 6.78
CA ARG A 29 -4.83 1.52 7.31
C ARG A 29 -4.34 2.81 7.93
N ASP A 30 -3.26 2.73 8.71
CA ASP A 30 -2.64 3.88 9.36
C ASP A 30 -2.03 4.83 8.32
N ALA A 31 -1.33 4.31 7.30
CA ALA A 31 -0.84 5.11 6.19
C ALA A 31 -1.96 5.85 5.44
N ALA A 32 -3.09 5.17 5.19
CA ALA A 32 -4.27 5.79 4.58
C ALA A 32 -4.90 6.85 5.50
N HIS A 33 -4.89 6.64 6.81
CA HIS A 33 -5.35 7.63 7.78
C HIS A 33 -4.47 8.89 7.75
N VAL A 34 -3.14 8.72 7.80
CA VAL A 34 -2.17 9.83 7.72
C VAL A 34 -2.35 10.61 6.42
N ALA A 35 -2.41 9.93 5.27
CA ALA A 35 -2.61 10.59 3.99
C ALA A 35 -3.87 11.46 3.97
N ARG A 36 -4.99 10.94 4.48
CA ARG A 36 -6.26 11.68 4.56
C ARG A 36 -6.19 12.89 5.50
N GLN A 37 -5.53 12.76 6.66
CA GLN A 37 -5.34 13.88 7.59
C GLN A 37 -4.49 15.00 6.97
N LEU A 38 -3.59 14.65 6.05
CA LEU A 38 -2.75 15.59 5.31
C LEU A 38 -3.40 16.11 4.01
N GLY A 39 -4.69 15.81 3.78
CA GLY A 39 -5.43 16.23 2.59
C GLY A 39 -5.02 15.52 1.30
N GLN A 40 -4.29 14.40 1.39
CA GLN A 40 -3.88 13.61 0.24
C GLN A 40 -4.89 12.49 -0.04
N HIS A 41 -5.39 12.47 -1.28
CA HIS A 41 -6.36 11.48 -1.73
C HIS A 41 -5.72 10.26 -2.40
N TYR A 42 -4.44 10.37 -2.80
CA TYR A 42 -3.70 9.33 -3.47
C TYR A 42 -2.65 8.75 -2.54
N LEU A 43 -2.63 7.42 -2.43
CA LEU A 43 -1.64 6.68 -1.68
C LEU A 43 -1.16 5.54 -2.56
N TRP A 44 0.16 5.46 -2.74
CA TRP A 44 0.78 4.37 -3.47
C TRP A 44 1.32 3.34 -2.48
N ILE A 45 0.92 2.08 -2.66
CA ILE A 45 1.45 0.94 -1.90
C ILE A 45 1.72 -0.16 -2.92
N ASP A 46 2.96 -0.66 -2.99
CA ASP A 46 3.42 -1.64 -3.98
C ASP A 46 2.50 -2.88 -4.02
N ALA A 47 2.10 -3.40 -2.87
CA ALA A 47 1.19 -4.54 -2.77
C ALA A 47 -0.18 -4.30 -3.44
N LEU A 48 -0.64 -3.05 -3.56
CA LEU A 48 -1.95 -2.69 -4.13
C LEU A 48 -1.85 -2.09 -5.54
N CYS A 49 -0.77 -1.38 -5.83
CA CYS A 49 -0.59 -0.68 -7.10
C CYS A 49 0.10 -1.53 -8.15
N ILE A 50 0.70 -2.66 -7.77
CA ILE A 50 1.38 -3.60 -8.67
C ILE A 50 0.66 -4.94 -8.64
N LEU A 51 0.45 -5.55 -9.81
CA LEU A 51 -0.11 -6.89 -9.94
C LEU A 51 0.92 -7.94 -9.51
N GLN A 52 0.73 -8.52 -8.32
CA GLN A 52 1.69 -9.44 -7.71
C GLN A 52 1.83 -10.78 -8.47
N ASN A 53 0.87 -11.11 -9.34
CA ASN A 53 0.91 -12.31 -10.18
C ASN A 53 1.34 -12.03 -11.63
N SER A 54 1.77 -10.79 -11.94
CA SER A 54 2.25 -10.41 -13.27
C SER A 54 3.70 -9.95 -13.16
N LYS A 55 4.62 -10.77 -13.67
CA LYS A 55 6.05 -10.43 -13.69
C LYS A 55 6.32 -9.17 -14.52
N GLU A 56 5.65 -9.03 -15.64
CA GLU A 56 5.83 -7.90 -16.55
C GLU A 56 5.35 -6.58 -15.94
N ASP A 57 4.20 -6.60 -15.24
CA ASP A 57 3.69 -5.44 -14.49
C ASP A 57 4.64 -5.07 -13.35
N TRP A 58 5.13 -6.08 -12.62
CA TRP A 58 6.11 -5.88 -11.57
C TRP A 58 7.40 -5.25 -12.08
N GLU A 59 7.97 -5.75 -13.18
CA GLU A 59 9.21 -5.21 -13.76
C GLU A 59 9.03 -3.76 -14.22
N GLN A 60 7.90 -3.44 -14.84
CA GLN A 60 7.57 -2.08 -15.24
C GLN A 60 7.50 -1.13 -14.04
N HIS A 61 6.77 -1.51 -12.99
CA HIS A 61 6.64 -0.68 -11.79
C HIS A 61 7.94 -0.59 -10.99
N ALA A 62 8.69 -1.69 -10.85
CA ALA A 62 9.97 -1.74 -10.16
C ALA A 62 11.00 -0.82 -10.82
N SER A 63 11.04 -0.78 -12.17
CA SER A 63 11.94 0.11 -12.90
C SER A 63 11.69 1.59 -12.59
N CYS A 64 10.44 1.97 -12.32
CA CYS A 64 10.03 3.34 -12.02
C CYS A 64 9.91 3.65 -10.52
N MET A 65 10.17 2.68 -9.63
CA MET A 65 9.98 2.83 -8.19
C MET A 65 10.81 3.97 -7.60
N HIS A 66 12.04 4.15 -8.09
CA HIS A 66 12.90 5.28 -7.72
C HIS A 66 12.24 6.64 -8.02
N THR A 67 11.61 6.78 -9.18
CA THR A 67 10.87 7.99 -9.58
C THR A 67 9.64 8.19 -8.73
N ILE A 68 8.92 7.13 -8.38
CA ILE A 68 7.73 7.21 -7.51
C ILE A 68 8.12 7.77 -6.14
N PHE A 69 9.16 7.21 -5.51
CA PHE A 69 9.64 7.72 -4.23
C PHE A 69 10.19 9.14 -4.33
N ALA A 70 10.96 9.46 -5.37
CA ALA A 70 11.55 10.78 -5.57
C ALA A 70 10.50 11.89 -5.79
N ASN A 71 9.34 11.56 -6.35
CA ASN A 71 8.26 12.51 -6.65
C ASN A 71 7.07 12.37 -5.68
N ALA A 72 7.20 11.55 -4.63
CA ALA A 72 6.17 11.44 -3.62
C ALA A 72 6.11 12.72 -2.78
N TRP A 73 4.90 13.21 -2.51
CA TRP A 73 4.71 14.34 -1.60
C TRP A 73 5.13 13.99 -0.16
N LEU A 74 4.89 12.74 0.25
CA LEU A 74 5.30 12.17 1.52
C LEU A 74 5.64 10.70 1.32
N VAL A 75 6.74 10.27 1.92
CA VAL A 75 7.10 8.85 2.07
C VAL A 75 6.94 8.46 3.53
N ILE A 76 6.10 7.46 3.81
CA ILE A 76 5.91 6.92 5.16
C ILE A 76 6.78 5.66 5.28
N SER A 77 7.73 5.67 6.21
CA SER A 77 8.56 4.51 6.56
C SER A 77 8.27 4.11 8.01
N VAL A 78 8.03 2.82 8.22
CA VAL A 78 7.66 2.25 9.53
C VAL A 78 8.74 1.26 9.93
N ASP A 79 9.62 1.66 10.85
CA ASP A 79 10.73 0.85 11.36
C ASP A 79 10.39 0.14 12.68
N ALA A 80 9.25 0.49 13.29
CA ALA A 80 8.86 -0.01 14.61
C ALA A 80 8.28 -1.44 14.61
N THR A 81 8.02 -2.03 13.43
CA THR A 81 7.31 -3.31 13.29
C THR A 81 8.02 -4.23 12.30
N SER A 82 8.05 -5.53 12.58
CA SER A 82 8.67 -6.54 11.70
C SER A 82 7.77 -6.94 10.52
N ASP A 83 6.49 -6.58 10.56
CA ASP A 83 5.49 -6.94 9.56
C ASP A 83 4.37 -5.90 9.49
N CYS A 84 3.56 -5.99 8.43
CA CYS A 84 2.49 -5.04 8.14
C CYS A 84 1.21 -5.25 8.98
N SER A 85 1.14 -6.30 9.80
CA SER A 85 -0.05 -6.60 10.62
C SER A 85 -0.16 -5.64 11.81
N SER A 86 0.93 -4.96 12.17
CA SER A 86 0.99 -4.05 13.31
C SER A 86 0.75 -2.60 12.87
N GLY A 87 -0.11 -1.89 13.61
CA GLY A 87 -0.33 -0.45 13.40
C GLY A 87 0.84 0.36 13.96
N PHE A 88 1.10 1.53 13.38
CA PHE A 88 2.11 2.48 13.86
C PHE A 88 1.49 3.72 14.51
N LEU A 89 0.17 3.89 14.42
CA LEU A 89 -0.56 4.99 15.08
C LEU A 89 -1.09 4.62 16.46
N SER A 90 -1.05 3.34 16.87
CA SER A 90 -1.50 2.94 18.21
C SER A 90 -0.60 3.53 19.29
N SER A 91 -1.24 4.22 20.24
CA SER A 91 -0.66 5.16 21.21
C SER A 91 0.52 4.63 22.03
N ARG A 92 1.48 5.53 22.23
CA ARG A 92 2.27 5.67 23.46
C ARG A 92 1.37 5.96 24.66
#